data_AF-K2DVQ5-F1
#
_entry.id   AF-K2DVQ5-F1
#
_cell.length_a   1.000
_cell.length_b   1.000
_cell.length_c   1.000
_cell.angle_alpha   90.00
_cell.angle_beta   90.00
_cell.angle_gamma   90.00
#
_symmetry.space_group_name_H-M   'P 1'
#
loop_
_entity.id
_entity.type
_entity.pdbx_description
1 polymer ?
#
loop_
_entity_poly.entity_id
_entity_poly.type
_entity_poly.pdbx_seq_one_letter_code
_entity_poly.pdbx_strand_id
1 'polypeptide(L)'
;MHEEGHPEAWYIAMDAKPTTGRTLDYGLRWGIESLFSDLKTRGFSVTKTHLQHADRIERLLLVLTVALYWAVSTGITARGVPANSKKK
;
A
#
# COMPACT_ATOMS: atom_id res chain seq x y z
N MET A 1 -8.05 13.65 16.34
CA MET A 1 -8.19 14.58 15.20
C MET A 1 -9.61 14.43 14.73
N HIS A 2 -10.40 15.49 14.77
CA HIS A 2 -11.72 15.53 14.18
C HIS A 2 -11.70 16.70 13.21
N GLU A 3 -11.63 16.39 11.92
CA GLU A 3 -11.50 17.38 10.86
C GLU A 3 -12.89 17.93 10.50
N GLU A 4 -12.95 19.22 10.16
CA GLU A 4 -14.18 19.90 9.78
C GLU A 4 -14.77 19.25 8.51
N GLY A 5 -16.06 18.88 8.55
CA GLY A 5 -16.73 18.17 7.45
C GLY A 5 -16.81 16.65 7.61
N HIS A 6 -16.18 16.06 8.62
CA HIS A 6 -16.36 14.64 8.95
C HIS A 6 -17.37 14.48 10.10
N PRO A 7 -18.57 13.91 9.87
CA PRO A 7 -19.61 13.85 10.91
C PRO A 7 -19.26 12.92 12.08
N GLU A 8 -18.36 11.97 11.89
CA GLU A 8 -17.94 11.00 12.90
C GLU A 8 -16.42 11.02 13.11
N ALA A 9 -16.00 10.90 14.37
CA ALA A 9 -14.59 10.82 14.75
C ALA A 9 -14.03 9.41 14.48
N TRP A 10 -12.78 9.33 14.02
CA TRP A 10 -12.07 8.06 13.89
C TRP A 10 -11.41 7.66 15.22
N TYR A 11 -11.66 6.42 15.63
CA TYR A 11 -10.97 5.79 16.76
C TYR A 11 -9.92 4.82 16.24
N ILE A 12 -8.64 5.10 16.50
CA ILE A 12 -7.53 4.23 16.08
C ILE A 12 -6.93 3.61 17.34
N ALA A 13 -7.11 2.30 17.51
CA ALA A 13 -6.45 1.53 18.56
C ALA A 13 -5.05 1.13 18.09
N MET A 14 -4.04 1.45 18.90
CA MET A 14 -2.65 1.10 18.62
C MET A 14 -1.87 0.92 19.93
N ASP A 15 -0.82 0.10 19.91
CA ASP A 15 0.08 -0.12 21.06
C ASP A 15 1.01 1.08 21.33
N ALA A 16 1.14 1.98 20.35
CA ALA A 16 2.05 3.10 20.42
C ALA A 16 1.39 4.34 21.09
N LYS A 17 2.18 5.17 21.78
CA LYS A 17 1.71 6.46 22.33
C LYS A 17 1.00 7.29 21.24
N PRO A 18 -0.24 7.74 21.45
CA PRO A 18 -0.97 8.50 20.43
C PRO A 18 -0.34 9.88 20.22
N THR A 19 -0.06 10.22 18.97
CA THR A 19 0.40 11.55 18.55
C THR A 19 -0.32 11.93 17.25
N THR A 20 -0.42 13.24 16.98
CA THR A 20 -0.98 13.75 15.71
C THR A 20 -0.31 13.11 14.49
N GLY A 21 1.03 13.04 14.49
CA GLY A 21 1.78 12.41 13.40
C GLY A 21 1.38 10.96 13.18
N ARG A 22 1.23 10.16 14.25
CA ARG A 22 0.80 8.76 14.14
C ARG A 22 -0.64 8.61 13.64
N THR A 23 -1.53 9.52 14.02
CA THR A 23 -2.89 9.55 13.46
C THR A 23 -2.86 9.83 11.96
N LEU A 24 -1.99 10.73 11.49
CA LEU A 24 -1.81 11.03 10.06
C LEU A 24 -1.14 9.88 9.32
N ASP A 25 -0.14 9.22 9.92
CA ASP A 25 0.53 8.04 9.35
C ASP A 25 -0.46 6.90 9.09
N TYR A 26 -1.54 6.79 9.87
CA TYR A 26 -2.60 5.82 9.60
C TYR A 26 -3.28 6.03 8.23
N GLY A 27 -3.26 7.26 7.70
CA GLY A 27 -3.71 7.54 6.34
C GLY A 27 -2.92 6.78 5.27
N LEU A 28 -1.65 6.45 5.52
CA LEU A 28 -0.82 5.64 4.62
C LEU A 28 -1.34 4.21 4.45
N ARG A 29 -2.21 3.73 5.36
CA ARG A 29 -2.89 2.42 5.23
C ARG A 29 -3.60 2.29 3.88
N TRP A 30 -4.17 3.38 3.36
CA TRP A 30 -4.90 3.35 2.09
C TRP A 30 -4.02 3.00 0.88
N GLY A 31 -2.68 3.12 1.00
CA GLY A 31 -1.74 2.75 -0.06
C GLY A 31 -1.87 1.30 -0.52
N ILE A 32 -2.29 0.38 0.37
CA ILE A 32 -2.45 -1.04 0.03
C ILE A 32 -3.62 -1.29 -0.96
N GLU A 33 -4.59 -0.39 -1.03
CA GLU A 33 -5.75 -0.56 -1.92
C GLU A 33 -5.35 -0.57 -3.40
N SER A 34 -4.26 0.13 -3.75
CA SER A 34 -3.70 0.09 -5.10
C SER A 34 -3.25 -1.33 -5.47
N LEU A 35 -2.54 -1.99 -4.56
CA LEU A 35 -2.09 -3.37 -4.74
C LEU A 35 -3.29 -4.32 -4.86
N PHE A 36 -4.30 -4.20 -4.00
CA PHE A 36 -5.50 -5.03 -4.08
C PHE A 36 -6.30 -4.82 -5.37
N SER A 37 -6.33 -3.59 -5.87
CA SER A 37 -6.96 -3.28 -7.16
C SER A 37 -6.20 -3.93 -8.32
N ASP A 38 -4.87 -3.88 -8.30
CA ASP A 38 -4.00 -4.48 -9.33
C ASP A 38 -4.08 -6.01 -9.36
N LEU A 39 -4.27 -6.67 -8.22
CA LEU A 39 -4.48 -8.11 -8.16
C LEU A 39 -5.85 -8.55 -8.71
N LYS A 40 -6.82 -7.63 -8.74
CA LYS A 40 -8.18 -7.84 -9.26
C LYS A 40 -8.24 -7.47 -10.75
N THR A 41 -9.40 -7.02 -11.21
CA THR A 41 -9.72 -6.77 -12.62
C THR A 41 -8.99 -5.57 -13.24
N ARG A 42 -8.46 -4.65 -12.44
CA ARG A 42 -7.71 -3.49 -12.94
C ARG A 42 -6.34 -3.89 -13.52
N GLY A 43 -5.73 -4.94 -12.96
CA GLY A 43 -4.42 -5.42 -13.38
C GLY A 43 -4.44 -6.89 -13.77
N PHE A 44 -3.83 -7.73 -12.94
CA PHE A 44 -3.46 -9.11 -13.24
C PHE A 44 -4.63 -10.10 -13.28
N SER A 45 -5.82 -9.70 -12.82
CA SER A 45 -7.03 -10.54 -12.84
C SER A 45 -6.77 -11.95 -12.29
N VAL A 46 -6.09 -12.04 -11.13
CA VAL A 46 -5.59 -13.31 -10.58
C VAL A 46 -6.70 -14.34 -10.41
N THR A 47 -7.92 -13.90 -10.10
CA THR A 47 -9.12 -14.75 -9.96
C THR A 47 -9.63 -15.35 -11.28
N LYS A 48 -9.21 -14.83 -12.43
CA LYS A 48 -9.60 -15.32 -13.77
C LYS A 48 -8.58 -16.27 -14.40
N THR A 49 -7.48 -16.55 -13.71
CA THR A 49 -6.41 -17.43 -14.23
C THR A 49 -6.80 -18.91 -14.29
N HIS A 50 -7.96 -19.29 -13.73
CA HIS A 50 -8.43 -20.67 -13.57
C HIS A 50 -7.42 -21.60 -12.86
N LEU A 51 -6.43 -21.04 -12.15
CA LEU A 51 -5.49 -21.82 -11.35
C LEU A 51 -6.24 -22.50 -10.20
N GLN A 52 -6.22 -23.84 -10.20
CA GLN A 52 -6.89 -24.66 -9.18
C GLN A 52 -5.94 -25.15 -8.09
N HIS A 53 -4.63 -25.17 -8.37
CA HIS A 53 -3.62 -25.67 -7.44
C HIS A 53 -2.98 -24.52 -6.65
N ALA A 54 -3.01 -24.65 -5.32
CA ALA A 54 -2.51 -23.63 -4.41
C ALA A 54 -1.00 -23.33 -4.61
N ASP A 55 -0.19 -24.34 -4.91
CA ASP A 55 1.25 -24.17 -5.15
C ASP A 55 1.55 -23.28 -6.37
N ARG A 56 0.69 -23.31 -7.40
CA ARG A 56 0.83 -22.46 -8.59
C ARG A 56 0.40 -21.03 -8.30
N ILE A 57 -0.63 -20.85 -7.48
CA ILE A 57 -1.08 -19.52 -7.03
C ILE A 57 0.00 -18.87 -6.17
N GLU A 58 0.61 -19.62 -5.25
CA GLU A 58 1.71 -19.15 -4.40
C GLU A 58 2.88 -18.63 -5.26
N ARG A 59 3.34 -19.43 -6.24
CA ARG A 59 4.41 -19.02 -7.15
C ARG A 59 4.04 -17.79 -7.98
N LEU A 60 2.79 -17.69 -8.45
CA LEU A 60 2.32 -16.52 -9.18
C LEU A 60 2.33 -15.27 -8.30
N LEU A 61 1.81 -15.36 -7.07
CA LEU A 61 1.81 -14.24 -6.12
C LEU A 61 3.23 -13.80 -5.77
N LEU A 62 4.18 -14.74 -5.61
CA LEU A 62 5.59 -14.42 -5.39
C LEU A 62 6.15 -13.56 -6.53
N VAL A 63 5.97 -14.00 -7.78
CA VAL A 63 6.47 -13.26 -8.96
C VAL A 63 5.80 -11.89 -9.08
N LEU A 64 4.48 -11.82 -8.89
CA LEU A 64 3.74 -10.55 -8.93
C LEU A 64 4.23 -9.58 -7.84
N THR A 65 4.52 -10.07 -6.64
CA THR A 65 5.02 -9.25 -5.53
C THR A 65 6.38 -8.63 -5.87
N VAL A 66 7.31 -9.41 -6.44
CA VAL A 66 8.63 -8.91 -6.88
C VAL A 66 8.48 -7.88 -8.00
N ALA A 67 7.62 -8.16 -8.99
CA ALA A 67 7.36 -7.24 -10.09
C ALA A 67 6.76 -5.91 -9.63
N LEU A 68 5.78 -5.95 -8.72
CA LEU A 68 5.15 -4.77 -8.15
C LEU A 68 6.12 -3.95 -7.30
N TYR A 69 6.94 -4.61 -6.47
CA TYR A 69 8.00 -3.93 -5.72
C TYR A 69 8.95 -3.18 -6.66
N TRP A 70 9.37 -3.81 -7.75
CA TRP A 70 10.23 -3.18 -8.74
C TRP A 70 9.54 -1.98 -9.41
N ALA A 71 8.30 -2.14 -9.89
CA ALA A 71 7.54 -1.07 -10.55
C ALA A 71 7.31 0.14 -9.62
N VAL A 72 7.03 -0.09 -8.34
CA VAL A 72 6.86 0.99 -7.36
C VAL A 72 8.21 1.67 -7.08
N SER A 73 9.28 0.90 -6.91
CA SER A 73 10.62 1.43 -6.62
C SER A 73 11.16 2.29 -7.77
N THR A 74 10.96 1.85 -9.02
CA THR A 74 11.33 2.64 -10.20
C THR A 74 10.47 3.88 -10.33
N GLY A 75 9.17 3.78 -10.07
CA GLY A 75 8.25 4.93 -10.08
C GLY A 75 8.60 6.00 -9.04
N ILE A 76 9.00 5.60 -7.83
CA ILE A 76 9.49 6.51 -6.78
C ILE A 76 10.78 7.21 -7.22
N THR A 77 11.72 6.44 -7.78
CA THR A 77 13.00 6.96 -8.26
C THR A 77 12.81 7.95 -9.41
N ALA A 78 11.96 7.62 -10.39
CA ALA A 78 11.67 8.47 -11.54
C ALA A 78 10.93 9.76 -11.17
N ARG A 79 10.09 9.73 -10.12
CA ARG A 79 9.40 10.93 -9.61
C ARG A 79 10.36 11.93 -8.97
N GLY A 80 11.59 11.53 -8.65
CA GLY A 80 12.57 12.37 -7.99
C GLY A 80 12.11 12.73 -6.57
N VAL A 81 12.03 11.75 -5.67
CA VAL A 81 11.88 12.07 -4.24
C VAL A 81 13.15 12.81 -3.81
N PRO A 82 13.07 14.05 -3.31
CA PRO A 82 14.25 14.77 -2.85
C PRO A 82 14.90 13.95 -1.74
N ALA A 83 16.12 13.51 -1.98
CA ALA A 83 16.96 12.90 -0.96
C ALA A 83 17.05 13.91 0.19
N ASN A 84 16.49 13.54 1.35
CA ASN A 84 16.52 14.34 2.56
C ASN A 84 17.94 14.89 2.76
N SER A 85 18.11 16.21 2.61
CA SER A 85 19.42 16.83 2.73
C SER A 85 19.90 16.56 4.15
N LYS A 86 21.04 15.87 4.26
CA LYS A 86 21.73 15.74 5.53
C LYS A 86 21.93 17.15 6.07
N LYS A 87 21.28 17.48 7.19
CA LYS A 87 21.56 18.70 7.96
C LYS A 87 23.07 18.75 8.19
N LYS A 88 23.71 19.76 7.63
CA LYS A 88 25.09 20.16 7.90
C LYS A 88 25.08 21.21 9.00
#